data_AF-A0A7G0WSW6-F1
#
_entry.id   AF-A0A7G0WSW6-F1
#
_cell.length_a   1.000
_cell.length_b   1.000
_cell.length_c   1.000
_cell.angle_alpha   90.00
_cell.angle_beta   90.00
_cell.angle_gamma   90.00
#
_symmetry.space_group_name_H-M   'P 1'
#
loop_
_entity.id
_entity.type
_entity.pdbx_description
1 polymer ?
#
loop_
_entity_poly.entity_id
_entity_poly.type
_entity_poly.pdbx_seq_one_letter_code
_entity_poly.pdbx_strand_id
1 'polypeptide(L)'
;QDSIIVCVTNCGTSIFAGFAIFSILGHMAHVYQRPVSEVADAGFGLAFIAYPDALSKLPISPLWSILFFIMLITLGLDSQFAGIEVITTCLQDAYPKVLKSKRGLITIAVCIVLFLLGLPCVTGAGIYWVNLIDTFCAGWILLVAGLLEVLGLSILYGGNRFIKDIEM
;
A
#
# COMPACT_ATOMS: atom_id res chain seq x y z
N GLN A 1 21.42 9.37 0.57
CA GLN A 1 21.19 9.45 -0.89
C GLN A 1 19.94 8.66 -1.27
N ASP A 2 19.87 7.38 -0.88
CA ASP A 2 18.76 6.49 -1.21
C ASP A 2 17.39 7.02 -0.77
N SER A 3 17.27 7.56 0.45
CA SER A 3 16.01 8.13 0.94
C SER A 3 15.45 9.24 0.04
N ILE A 4 16.31 10.10 -0.51
CA ILE A 4 15.88 11.17 -1.44
C ILE A 4 15.39 10.58 -2.75
N ILE A 5 16.12 9.62 -3.31
CA ILE A 5 15.75 8.95 -4.57
C ILE A 5 14.41 8.24 -4.43
N VAL A 6 14.21 7.51 -3.32
CA VAL A 6 12.95 6.80 -3.03
C VAL A 6 11.79 7.79 -2.90
N CYS A 7 11.95 8.88 -2.13
CA CYS A 7 10.90 9.90 -1.98
C CYS A 7 10.52 10.54 -3.32
N VAL A 8 11.51 10.97 -4.11
CA VAL A 8 11.27 11.60 -5.43
C VAL A 8 10.62 10.62 -6.39
N THR A 9 11.09 9.37 -6.44
CA THR A 9 10.54 8.33 -7.32
C THR A 9 9.10 8.00 -6.93
N ASN A 10 8.80 7.88 -5.64
CA ASN A 10 7.45 7.64 -5.14
C ASN A 10 6.48 8.77 -5.52
N CYS A 11 6.87 10.03 -5.28
CA CYS A 11 6.07 11.19 -5.65
C CYS A 11 5.89 11.31 -7.16
N GLY A 12 6.97 11.12 -7.94
CA GLY A 12 6.93 11.15 -9.39
C GLY A 12 6.02 10.07 -9.98
N THR A 13 6.09 8.84 -9.45
CA THR A 13 5.22 7.73 -9.85
C THR A 13 3.76 8.04 -9.52
N SER A 14 3.49 8.64 -8.34
CA SER A 14 2.14 9.04 -7.94
C SER A 14 1.54 10.11 -8.86
N ILE A 15 2.35 11.10 -9.28
CA ILE A 15 1.93 12.13 -10.25
C ILE A 15 1.65 11.50 -11.61
N PHE A 16 2.55 10.64 -12.10
CA PHE A 16 2.37 9.92 -13.36
C PHE A 16 1.11 9.05 -13.35
N ALA A 17 0.89 8.30 -12.26
CA ALA A 17 -0.33 7.54 -12.05
C ALA A 17 -1.55 8.46 -12.06
N GLY A 18 -1.49 9.64 -11.42
CA GLY A 18 -2.54 10.65 -11.51
C GLY A 18 -2.91 11.04 -12.94
N PHE A 19 -1.92 11.32 -13.80
CA PHE A 19 -2.18 11.61 -15.22
C PHE A 19 -2.85 10.44 -15.96
N ALA A 20 -2.34 9.22 -15.75
CA ALA A 20 -2.95 8.02 -16.33
C ALA A 20 -4.40 7.86 -15.83
N ILE A 21 -4.64 8.16 -14.55
CA ILE A 21 -5.94 7.97 -13.94
C ILE A 21 -6.97 8.97 -14.53
N PHE A 22 -6.66 10.25 -14.43
CA PHE A 22 -7.55 11.32 -14.89
C PHE A 22 -7.74 11.36 -16.40
N SER A 23 -6.80 10.84 -17.20
CA SER A 23 -6.98 10.68 -18.66
C SER A 23 -8.13 9.73 -19.00
N ILE A 24 -8.16 8.57 -18.34
CA ILE A 24 -9.22 7.55 -18.53
C ILE A 24 -10.57 8.08 -18.02
N LEU A 25 -10.59 8.70 -16.84
CA LEU A 25 -11.80 9.33 -16.31
C LEU A 25 -12.31 10.47 -17.19
N GLY A 26 -11.42 11.27 -17.78
CA GLY A 26 -11.79 12.31 -18.73
C GLY A 26 -12.41 11.74 -20.01
N HIS A 27 -11.87 10.64 -20.54
CA HIS A 27 -12.49 9.92 -21.66
C HIS A 27 -13.89 9.43 -21.31
N MET A 28 -14.07 8.85 -20.11
CA MET A 28 -15.37 8.38 -19.63
C MET A 28 -16.37 9.52 -19.48
N ALA A 29 -15.98 10.63 -18.85
CA ALA A 29 -16.80 11.83 -18.73
C ALA A 29 -17.29 12.34 -20.11
N HIS A 30 -16.40 12.33 -21.11
CA HIS A 30 -16.73 12.70 -22.48
C HIS A 30 -17.71 11.71 -23.15
N VAL A 31 -17.52 10.40 -22.98
CA VAL A 31 -18.40 9.37 -23.57
C VAL A 31 -19.79 9.38 -22.93
N TYR A 32 -19.87 9.52 -21.61
CA TYR A 32 -21.12 9.50 -20.85
C TYR A 32 -21.83 10.84 -20.75
N GLN A 33 -21.20 11.93 -21.22
CA GLN A 33 -21.72 13.30 -21.10
C GLN A 33 -22.05 13.65 -19.64
N ARG A 34 -21.16 13.25 -18.72
CA ARG A 34 -21.27 13.50 -17.28
C ARG A 34 -20.03 14.21 -16.77
N PRO A 35 -20.14 15.04 -15.73
CA PRO A 35 -18.98 15.68 -15.12
C PRO A 35 -18.02 14.63 -14.54
N VAL A 36 -16.72 14.95 -14.52
CA VAL A 36 -15.68 14.04 -14.01
C VAL A 36 -15.96 13.61 -12.56
N SER A 37 -16.55 14.48 -11.74
CA SER A 37 -16.94 14.18 -10.35
C SER A 37 -17.98 13.07 -10.21
N GLU A 38 -18.77 12.78 -11.26
CA GLU A 38 -19.77 11.70 -11.25
C GLU A 38 -19.20 10.36 -11.75
N VAL A 39 -18.06 10.37 -12.43
CA VAL A 39 -17.36 9.15 -12.89
C VAL A 39 -16.15 8.80 -12.02
N ALA A 40 -15.71 9.74 -11.18
CA ALA A 40 -14.58 9.59 -10.28
C ALA A 40 -15.07 9.28 -8.85
N ASP A 41 -15.54 8.06 -8.61
CA ASP A 41 -15.70 7.56 -7.24
C ASP A 41 -14.30 7.31 -6.63
N ALA A 42 -14.10 7.64 -5.36
CA ALA A 42 -12.83 7.40 -4.67
C ALA A 42 -12.73 5.98 -4.09
N GLY A 43 -11.51 5.50 -3.86
CA GLY A 43 -11.24 4.22 -3.20
C GLY A 43 -11.39 3.00 -4.12
N PHE A 44 -11.79 1.85 -3.54
CA PHE A 44 -11.84 0.57 -4.26
C PHE A 44 -12.77 0.58 -5.48
N GLY A 45 -13.86 1.36 -5.44
CA GLY A 45 -14.80 1.49 -6.56
C GLY A 45 -14.16 2.05 -7.82
N LEU A 46 -13.16 2.94 -7.67
CA LEU A 46 -12.41 3.47 -8.80
C LEU A 46 -11.71 2.34 -9.56
N ALA A 47 -10.81 1.63 -8.87
CA ALA A 47 -9.94 0.63 -9.47
C ALA A 47 -10.69 -0.62 -9.95
N PHE A 48 -11.78 -1.01 -9.28
CA PHE A 48 -12.47 -2.28 -9.56
C PHE A 48 -13.84 -2.13 -10.26
N ILE A 49 -14.36 -0.92 -10.45
CA ILE A 49 -15.63 -0.67 -11.17
C ILE A 49 -15.40 0.29 -12.34
N ALA A 50 -14.97 1.52 -12.06
CA ALA A 50 -14.82 2.55 -13.10
C ALA A 50 -13.71 2.21 -14.10
N TYR A 51 -12.57 1.70 -13.63
CA TYR A 51 -11.44 1.31 -14.48
C TYR A 51 -11.77 0.17 -15.44
N PRO A 52 -12.26 -0.99 -14.97
CA PRO A 52 -12.63 -2.07 -15.88
C PRO A 52 -13.69 -1.65 -16.90
N ASP A 53 -14.66 -0.84 -16.50
CA ASP A 53 -15.66 -0.30 -17.42
C ASP A 53 -15.03 0.59 -18.51
N ALA A 54 -14.06 1.42 -18.16
CA ALA A 54 -13.34 2.24 -19.13
C ALA A 54 -12.43 1.40 -20.06
N LEU A 55 -11.69 0.45 -19.49
CA LEU A 55 -10.80 -0.44 -20.25
C LEU A 55 -11.58 -1.31 -21.24
N SER A 56 -12.83 -1.69 -20.92
CA SER A 56 -13.71 -2.45 -21.81
C SER A 56 -14.05 -1.72 -23.12
N LYS A 57 -13.93 -0.38 -23.13
CA LYS A 57 -14.26 0.46 -24.29
C LYS A 57 -13.06 0.74 -25.20
N LEU A 58 -11.85 0.41 -24.75
CA LEU A 58 -10.64 0.57 -25.55
C LEU A 58 -10.56 -0.52 -26.63
N PRO A 59 -9.94 -0.22 -27.80
CA PRO A 59 -9.60 -1.27 -28.76
C PRO A 59 -8.62 -2.26 -28.13
N ILE A 60 -8.79 -3.57 -28.41
CA ILE A 60 -7.98 -4.64 -27.81
C ILE A 60 -8.13 -4.64 -26.27
N SER A 61 -9.35 -4.43 -25.77
CA SER A 61 -9.70 -4.35 -24.34
C SER A 61 -9.06 -5.44 -23.44
N PRO A 62 -8.96 -6.72 -23.88
CA PRO A 62 -8.32 -7.76 -23.07
C PRO A 62 -6.86 -7.46 -22.73
N LEU A 63 -6.08 -6.87 -23.65
CA LEU A 63 -4.68 -6.52 -23.41
C LEU A 63 -4.55 -5.49 -22.28
N TRP A 64 -5.31 -4.40 -22.36
CA TRP A 64 -5.27 -3.32 -21.37
C TRP A 64 -5.74 -3.78 -19.99
N SER A 65 -6.76 -4.63 -19.95
CA SER A 65 -7.26 -5.21 -18.70
C SER A 65 -6.19 -6.08 -18.02
N ILE A 66 -5.51 -6.95 -18.76
CA ILE A 66 -4.43 -7.78 -18.22
C ILE A 66 -3.29 -6.92 -17.67
N LEU A 67 -2.83 -5.92 -18.42
CA LEU A 67 -1.75 -5.02 -17.97
C LEU A 67 -2.14 -4.27 -16.69
N PHE A 68 -3.38 -3.77 -16.61
CA PHE A 68 -3.87 -3.05 -15.44
C PHE A 68 -3.95 -3.94 -14.19
N PHE A 69 -4.51 -5.15 -14.30
CA PHE A 69 -4.62 -6.04 -13.15
C PHE A 69 -3.28 -6.66 -12.73
N ILE A 70 -2.37 -6.93 -13.69
CA ILE A 70 -0.99 -7.33 -13.35
C ILE A 70 -0.31 -6.20 -12.56
N MET A 71 -0.43 -4.95 -13.02
CA MET A 71 0.10 -3.80 -12.29
C MET A 71 -0.46 -3.74 -10.86
N LEU A 72 -1.78 -3.86 -10.66
CA LEU A 72 -2.39 -3.85 -9.32
C LEU A 72 -1.88 -4.99 -8.45
N ILE A 73 -1.74 -6.20 -9.00
CA ILE A 73 -1.21 -7.36 -8.28
C ILE A 73 0.26 -7.13 -7.89
N THR A 74 1.10 -6.65 -8.81
CA THR A 74 2.51 -6.39 -8.53
C THR A 74 2.69 -5.31 -7.46
N LEU A 75 1.92 -4.21 -7.52
CA LEU A 75 1.94 -3.15 -6.50
C LEU A 75 1.53 -3.68 -5.12
N GLY A 76 0.49 -4.52 -5.07
CA GLY A 76 0.04 -5.15 -3.83
C GLY A 76 1.06 -6.13 -3.28
N LEU A 77 1.63 -7.00 -4.12
CA LEU A 77 2.59 -8.02 -3.72
C LEU A 77 3.89 -7.44 -3.16
N ASP A 78 4.44 -6.42 -3.81
CA ASP A 78 5.67 -5.77 -3.34
C ASP A 78 5.49 -5.19 -1.92
N SER A 79 4.37 -4.48 -1.71
CA SER A 79 4.00 -3.94 -0.40
C SER A 79 3.81 -5.04 0.66
N GLN A 80 3.20 -6.17 0.29
CA GLN A 80 3.02 -7.29 1.21
C GLN A 80 4.34 -7.97 1.59
N PHE A 81 5.29 -8.11 0.65
CA PHE A 81 6.62 -8.64 0.97
C PHE A 81 7.37 -7.75 1.96
N ALA A 82 7.31 -6.43 1.78
CA ALA A 82 7.87 -5.49 2.76
C ALA A 82 7.23 -5.66 4.14
N GLY A 83 5.91 -5.81 4.23
CA GLY A 83 5.21 -6.02 5.50
C GLY A 83 5.60 -7.31 6.22
N ILE A 84 5.67 -8.43 5.50
CA ILE A 84 6.09 -9.73 6.06
C ILE A 84 7.56 -9.66 6.50
N GLU A 85 8.41 -8.97 5.75
CA GLU A 85 9.82 -8.77 6.08
C GLU A 85 9.99 -7.98 7.37
N VAL A 86 9.22 -6.90 7.57
CA VAL A 86 9.22 -6.11 8.82
C VAL A 86 8.83 -6.99 10.00
N ILE A 87 7.71 -7.72 9.92
CA ILE A 87 7.24 -8.57 11.03
C ILE A 87 8.27 -9.67 11.33
N THR A 88 8.77 -10.34 10.30
CA THR A 88 9.75 -11.42 10.46
C THR A 88 11.03 -10.90 11.11
N THR A 89 11.55 -9.76 10.65
CA THR A 89 12.78 -9.16 11.19
C THR A 89 12.58 -8.70 12.62
N CYS A 90 11.48 -8.02 12.95
CA CYS A 90 11.17 -7.61 14.34
C CYS A 90 11.11 -8.81 15.29
N LEU A 91 10.53 -9.94 14.87
CA LEU A 91 10.50 -11.16 15.69
C LEU A 91 11.90 -11.76 15.89
N GLN A 92 12.72 -11.77 14.84
CA GLN A 92 14.10 -12.27 14.91
C GLN A 92 14.97 -11.41 15.84
N ASP A 93 14.80 -10.09 15.80
CA ASP A 93 15.54 -9.14 16.63
C ASP A 93 15.11 -9.16 18.10
N ALA A 94 13.82 -9.44 18.36
CA ALA A 94 13.31 -9.59 19.72
C ALA A 94 13.79 -10.89 20.42
N TYR A 95 13.93 -11.99 19.66
CA TYR A 95 14.34 -13.30 20.21
C TYR A 95 15.50 -13.96 19.43
N PRO A 96 16.67 -13.31 19.35
CA PRO A 96 17.74 -13.71 18.44
C PRO A 96 18.32 -15.09 18.76
N LYS A 97 18.34 -15.49 20.04
CA LYS A 97 18.87 -16.80 20.47
C LYS A 97 18.04 -17.99 19.96
N VAL A 98 16.74 -17.79 19.72
CA VAL A 98 15.80 -18.88 19.38
C VAL A 98 15.38 -18.81 17.91
N LEU A 99 15.23 -17.59 17.37
CA LEU A 99 14.57 -17.34 16.09
C LEU A 99 15.52 -17.04 14.92
N LYS A 100 16.80 -16.69 15.19
CA LYS A 100 17.75 -16.31 14.13
C LYS A 100 18.00 -17.41 13.10
N SER A 101 18.10 -18.68 13.53
CA SER A 101 18.32 -19.83 12.63
C SER A 101 17.06 -20.37 11.96
N LYS A 102 15.87 -19.87 12.34
CA LYS A 102 14.56 -20.43 11.94
C LYS A 102 13.76 -19.50 11.03
N ARG A 103 14.42 -18.60 10.29
CA ARG A 103 13.76 -17.56 9.47
C ARG A 103 12.64 -18.12 8.59
N GLY A 104 12.91 -19.17 7.81
CA GLY A 104 11.91 -19.76 6.93
C GLY A 104 10.67 -20.28 7.66
N LEU A 105 10.84 -20.91 8.82
CA LEU A 105 9.72 -21.40 9.64
C LEU A 105 8.90 -20.24 10.21
N ILE A 106 9.56 -19.14 10.62
CA ILE A 106 8.90 -17.95 11.13
C ILE A 106 8.07 -17.29 10.02
N THR A 107 8.65 -17.12 8.84
CA THR A 107 7.94 -16.53 7.70
C THR A 107 6.71 -17.36 7.34
N ILE A 108 6.80 -18.69 7.27
CA ILE A 108 5.65 -19.56 7.04
C ILE A 108 4.59 -19.37 8.13
N ALA A 109 4.99 -19.33 9.40
CA ALA A 109 4.07 -19.12 10.52
C ALA A 109 3.35 -17.75 10.44
N VAL A 110 4.09 -16.68 10.12
CA VAL A 110 3.54 -15.34 9.92
C VAL A 110 2.54 -15.34 8.76
N CYS A 111 2.89 -15.94 7.62
CA CYS A 111 1.99 -16.06 6.48
C CYS A 111 0.71 -16.83 6.82
N ILE A 112 0.79 -17.92 7.58
CA ILE A 112 -0.39 -18.69 8.03
C ILE A 112 -1.27 -17.82 8.94
N VAL A 113 -0.69 -17.10 9.89
CA VAL A 113 -1.45 -16.22 10.78
C VAL A 113 -2.12 -15.10 10.00
N LEU A 114 -1.40 -14.42 9.10
CA LEU A 114 -1.96 -13.36 8.27
C LEU A 114 -3.06 -13.88 7.33
N PHE A 115 -2.91 -15.08 6.77
CA PHE A 115 -3.95 -15.73 5.98
C PHE A 115 -5.23 -15.95 6.80
N LEU A 116 -5.11 -16.51 8.01
CA LEU A 116 -6.25 -16.74 8.90
C LEU A 116 -6.93 -15.43 9.32
N LEU A 117 -6.16 -14.40 9.64
CA LEU A 117 -6.67 -13.07 9.97
C LEU A 117 -7.32 -12.36 8.77
N GLY A 118 -6.92 -12.71 7.54
CA GLY A 118 -7.51 -12.20 6.31
C GLY A 118 -8.83 -12.86 5.89
N LEU A 119 -9.20 -14.01 6.47
CA LEU A 119 -10.41 -14.74 6.10
C LEU A 119 -11.71 -13.91 6.23
N PRO A 120 -11.92 -13.07 7.26
CA PRO A 120 -13.11 -12.22 7.35
C PRO A 120 -13.27 -11.27 6.14
N CYS A 121 -12.15 -10.80 5.57
CA CYS A 121 -12.13 -9.86 4.44
C CYS A 121 -12.57 -10.49 3.11
N VAL A 122 -12.61 -11.83 3.01
CA VAL A 122 -13.09 -12.53 1.80
C VAL A 122 -14.51 -13.11 1.95
N THR A 123 -15.18 -12.82 3.07
CA THR A 123 -16.59 -13.19 3.26
C THR A 123 -17.54 -12.25 2.50
N GLY A 124 -18.84 -12.56 2.48
CA GLY A 124 -19.85 -11.64 1.89
C GLY A 124 -19.91 -10.25 2.54
N ALA A 125 -19.42 -10.12 3.79
CA ALA A 125 -19.26 -8.84 4.48
C ALA A 125 -17.85 -8.23 4.33
N GLY A 126 -17.01 -8.80 3.46
CA GLY A 126 -15.58 -8.50 3.37
C GLY A 126 -15.25 -7.03 3.15
N ILE A 127 -16.00 -6.34 2.28
CA ILE A 127 -15.77 -4.92 1.99
C ILE A 127 -15.96 -4.03 3.24
N TYR A 128 -16.86 -4.40 4.15
CA TYR A 128 -17.04 -3.67 5.41
C TYR A 128 -15.85 -3.86 6.34
N TRP A 129 -15.31 -5.08 6.43
CA TRP A 129 -14.09 -5.35 7.19
C TRP A 129 -12.89 -4.61 6.62
N VAL A 130 -12.70 -4.64 5.30
CA VAL A 130 -11.62 -3.93 4.62
C VAL A 130 -11.71 -2.43 4.88
N ASN A 131 -12.87 -1.81 4.69
CA ASN A 131 -13.06 -0.37 4.93
C ASN A 131 -12.83 0.02 6.40
N LEU A 132 -13.26 -0.82 7.35
CA LEU A 132 -13.04 -0.60 8.78
C LEU A 132 -11.54 -0.63 9.12
N ILE A 133 -10.83 -1.65 8.65
CA ILE A 133 -9.39 -1.82 8.92
C ILE A 133 -8.60 -0.68 8.26
N ASP A 134 -8.91 -0.34 7.01
CA ASP A 134 -8.23 0.73 6.28
C ASP A 134 -8.38 2.09 6.99
N THR A 135 -9.61 2.44 7.37
CA THR A 135 -9.91 3.73 8.02
C THR A 135 -9.24 3.88 9.38
N PHE A 136 -9.32 2.85 10.23
CA PHE A 136 -8.86 2.96 11.62
C PHE A 136 -7.42 2.50 11.82
N CYS A 137 -7.01 1.39 11.21
CA CYS A 137 -5.66 0.85 11.40
C CYS A 137 -4.64 1.55 10.51
N ALA A 138 -4.89 1.65 9.20
CA ALA A 138 -3.93 2.25 8.27
C ALA A 138 -3.95 3.79 8.32
N GLY A 139 -5.11 4.39 8.64
CA GLY A 139 -5.22 5.84 8.84
C GLY A 139 -4.65 6.30 10.20
N TRP A 140 -5.43 6.15 11.27
CA TRP A 140 -5.13 6.81 12.55
C TRP A 140 -3.94 6.23 13.30
N ILE A 141 -3.83 4.91 13.39
CA ILE A 141 -2.78 4.27 14.21
C ILE A 141 -1.39 4.57 13.66
N LEU A 142 -1.18 4.44 12.35
CA LEU A 142 0.12 4.72 11.72
C LEU A 142 0.52 6.19 11.84
N LEU A 143 -0.43 7.12 11.71
CA LEU A 143 -0.16 8.55 11.88
C LEU A 143 0.29 8.88 13.31
N VAL A 144 -0.41 8.35 14.32
CA VAL A 144 -0.06 8.57 15.73
C VAL A 144 1.27 7.91 16.06
N ALA A 145 1.51 6.68 15.60
CA ALA A 145 2.77 5.98 15.81
C ALA A 145 3.96 6.75 15.22
N GLY A 146 3.86 7.18 13.95
CA GLY A 146 4.91 7.96 13.30
C GLY A 146 5.18 9.30 13.98
N LEU A 147 4.14 9.99 14.47
CA LEU A 147 4.30 11.21 15.25
C LEU A 147 5.07 10.96 16.56
N LEU A 148 4.70 9.89 17.29
CA LEU A 148 5.38 9.52 18.54
C LEU A 148 6.84 9.11 18.31
N GLU A 149 7.14 8.40 17.22
CA GLU A 149 8.51 8.06 16.84
C GLU A 149 9.36 9.30 16.58
N VAL A 150 8.84 10.26 15.80
CA VAL A 150 9.56 11.52 15.51
C VAL A 150 9.77 12.35 16.77
N LEU A 151 8.76 12.46 17.64
CA LEU A 151 8.88 13.18 18.91
C LEU A 151 9.87 12.48 19.85
N GLY A 152 9.82 11.15 19.92
CA GLY A 152 10.73 10.34 20.70
C GLY A 152 12.18 10.51 20.26
N LEU A 153 12.46 10.44 18.96
CA LEU A 153 13.81 10.63 18.42
C LEU A 153 14.31 12.07 18.60
N SER A 154 13.46 13.06 18.30
CA SER A 154 13.88 14.46 18.30
C SER A 154 14.08 15.02 19.71
N ILE A 155 13.20 14.66 20.65
CA ILE A 155 13.15 15.24 22.00
C ILE A 155 13.75 14.31 23.05
N LEU A 156 13.33 13.04 23.11
CA LEU A 156 13.75 12.12 24.17
C LEU A 156 15.17 11.57 23.92
N TYR A 157 15.43 11.07 22.72
CA TYR A 157 16.78 10.64 22.33
C TYR A 157 17.70 11.85 22.12
N GLY A 158 17.16 12.88 21.45
CA GLY A 158 17.79 14.18 21.23
C GLY A 158 18.34 14.30 19.82
N GLY A 159 17.83 15.28 19.05
CA GLY A 159 18.20 15.47 17.64
C GLY A 159 19.70 15.64 17.38
N ASN A 160 20.43 16.32 18.28
CA ASN A 160 21.89 16.47 18.13
C ASN A 160 22.66 15.15 18.31
N ARG A 161 22.13 14.20 19.09
CA ARG A 161 22.73 12.86 19.20
C ARG A 161 22.46 12.07 17.92
N PHE A 162 21.23 12.12 17.43
CA PHE A 162 20.83 11.47 16.18
C PHE A 162 21.65 11.96 14.97
N ILE A 163 21.92 13.27 14.84
CA ILE A 163 22.78 13.80 13.77
C ILE A 163 24.19 13.20 13.84
N LYS A 164 24.78 13.10 15.05
CA LYS A 164 26.10 12.49 15.23
C LYS A 164 26.11 11.01 14.86
N ASP A 165 25.03 10.29 15.13
CA ASP A 165 24.90 8.88 14.76
C ASP A 165 24.77 8.68 13.24
N ILE A 166 24.25 9.67 12.50
CA ILE A 166 24.19 9.65 11.03
C ILE A 166 25.53 10.03 10.40
N GLU A 167 26.30 10.91 11.03
CA GLU A 167 27.61 11.36 10.54
C GLU A 167 28.73 10.32 10.75
N MET A 168 28.57 9.41 11.72
CA MET A 168 29.48 8.28 11.98
C MET A 168 29.36 7.18 10.93
#